data_AF-A0A8H7WWZ7-F1
#
_entry.id   AF-A0A8H7WWZ7-F1
#
_cell.length_a   1.000
_cell.length_b   1.000
_cell.length_c   1.000
_cell.angle_alpha   90.00
_cell.angle_beta   90.00
_cell.angle_gamma   90.00
#
_symmetry.space_group_name_H-M   'P 1'
#
loop_
_entity.id
_entity.type
_entity.pdbx_description
1 polymer ?
#
loop_
_entity_poly.entity_id
_entity_poly.type
_entity_poly.pdbx_seq_one_letter_code
_entity_poly.pdbx_strand_id
1 'polypeptide(L)'
;MSTRRPYIERDSRGRERLVLSGGRSPSHHRRTSSNGEPTTHQLLVEAESREQTLISEVSSLQTRLSMAQRDQWHLQNLRTEHQRVVNEHYQCRNVGAQLDAQVREVRRVEDLLGEEEERNAKLEHKNEKLEEKIRMLKRGSAGAAEGYQRRYEEKLLEVEVLRQRVLERDELVRLAETRIAEKNRTIVYLKNYLRTHGFRVED
;
A
#
# COMPACT_ATOMS: atom_id res chain seq x y z
N MET A 1 55.65 9.94 -83.48
CA MET A 1 54.87 11.03 -82.86
C MET A 1 54.90 10.86 -81.36
N SER A 2 55.42 11.83 -80.61
CA SER A 2 55.46 11.78 -79.14
C SER A 2 54.50 12.81 -78.58
N THR A 3 53.27 12.38 -78.27
CA THR A 3 52.26 13.21 -77.59
C THR A 3 52.52 13.16 -76.08
N ARG A 4 53.30 14.11 -75.55
CA ARG A 4 53.46 14.25 -74.09
C ARG A 4 52.36 15.15 -73.53
N ARG A 5 51.57 14.61 -72.61
CA ARG A 5 50.44 15.28 -71.95
C ARG A 5 50.91 16.19 -70.80
N PRO A 6 50.19 17.30 -70.52
CA PRO A 6 50.42 18.07 -69.30
C PRO A 6 50.24 17.22 -68.05
N TYR A 7 51.05 17.47 -67.02
CA TYR A 7 50.88 16.87 -65.69
C TYR A 7 50.85 17.95 -64.60
N ILE A 8 50.24 17.60 -63.47
CA ILE A 8 50.09 18.48 -62.30
C ILE A 8 51.20 18.15 -61.31
N GLU A 9 51.89 19.19 -60.85
CA GLU A 9 52.89 19.10 -59.79
C GLU A 9 52.36 19.83 -58.54
N ARG A 10 52.58 19.26 -57.35
CA ARG A 10 52.24 19.89 -56.06
C ARG A 10 53.51 20.41 -55.41
N ASP A 11 53.50 21.69 -55.02
CA ASP A 11 54.56 22.28 -54.20
C ASP A 11 54.48 21.77 -52.75
N SER A 12 55.59 21.89 -52.02
CA SER A 12 55.79 21.62 -50.58
C SER A 12 54.75 22.26 -49.63
N ARG A 13 54.01 23.26 -50.11
CA ARG A 13 52.90 23.92 -49.39
C ARG A 13 51.50 23.48 -49.86
N GLY A 14 51.41 22.39 -50.63
CA GLY A 14 50.16 21.76 -51.05
C GLY A 14 49.43 22.41 -52.22
N ARG A 15 50.04 23.37 -52.92
CA ARG A 15 49.43 24.04 -54.09
C ARG A 15 49.76 23.29 -55.37
N GLU A 16 48.74 23.06 -56.20
CA GLU A 16 48.87 22.41 -57.51
C GLU A 16 49.18 23.42 -58.62
N ARG A 17 50.14 23.09 -59.50
CA ARG A 17 50.40 23.82 -60.73
C ARG A 17 50.52 22.86 -61.93
N LEU A 18 49.87 23.23 -63.03
CA LEU A 18 49.94 22.51 -64.31
C LEU A 18 51.24 22.88 -65.03
N VAL A 19 52.11 21.89 -65.27
CA VAL A 19 53.41 22.11 -65.93
C VAL A 19 53.36 21.56 -67.35
N LEU A 20 53.53 22.46 -68.32
CA LEU A 20 53.69 22.12 -69.73
C LEU A 20 55.19 21.91 -70.02
N SER A 21 55.60 20.67 -70.24
CA SER A 21 56.99 20.34 -70.59
C SER A 21 57.32 20.93 -71.97
N GLY A 22 58.25 21.88 -71.99
CA GLY A 22 58.42 22.85 -73.06
C GLY A 22 59.17 22.36 -74.32
N GLY A 23 59.12 23.22 -75.33
CA GLY A 23 60.02 23.24 -76.48
C GLY A 23 60.04 24.63 -77.11
N ARG A 24 61.18 25.31 -77.03
CA ARG A 24 61.44 26.60 -77.68
C ARG A 24 61.29 26.47 -79.19
N SER A 25 60.54 27.39 -79.81
CA SER A 25 60.86 27.97 -81.11
C SER A 25 60.18 29.35 -81.25
N PRO A 26 60.96 30.43 -81.36
CA PRO A 26 60.48 31.77 -81.71
C PRO A 26 60.45 31.95 -83.24
N SER A 27 59.65 32.91 -83.73
CA SER A 27 59.42 33.30 -85.14
C SER A 27 58.20 32.59 -85.79
N HIS A 28 57.38 33.23 -86.61
CA HIS A 28 57.21 34.61 -87.03
C HIS A 28 55.87 34.66 -87.81
N HIS A 29 55.26 35.85 -87.88
CA HIS A 29 54.25 36.27 -88.87
C HIS A 29 52.80 35.86 -88.57
N ARG A 30 51.79 36.73 -88.66
CA ARG A 30 51.70 38.08 -89.23
C ARG A 30 50.36 38.67 -88.76
N ARG A 31 50.41 39.93 -88.29
CA ARG A 31 49.50 41.05 -88.60
C ARG A 31 48.00 40.74 -88.78
N THR A 32 47.20 41.27 -87.84
CA THR A 32 46.02 42.17 -87.97
C THR A 32 45.31 42.08 -86.61
N SER A 33 45.23 43.10 -85.77
CA SER A 33 44.49 44.35 -85.95
C SER A 33 44.84 45.29 -84.80
N SER A 34 45.19 46.53 -85.11
CA SER A 34 45.34 47.64 -84.16
C SER A 34 43.99 48.25 -83.80
N ASN A 35 43.01 47.42 -83.44
CA ASN A 35 41.75 47.88 -82.87
C ASN A 35 41.75 47.59 -81.37
N GLY A 36 42.18 48.60 -80.61
CA GLY A 36 41.92 48.71 -79.17
C GLY A 36 42.93 48.00 -78.29
N GLU A 37 44.17 48.52 -78.18
CA GLU A 37 44.81 48.46 -76.86
C GLU A 37 43.86 49.21 -75.91
N PRO A 38 43.31 48.56 -74.88
CA PRO A 38 42.43 49.24 -73.96
C PRO A 38 43.23 50.38 -73.35
N THR A 39 42.73 51.61 -73.51
CA THR A 39 43.34 52.77 -72.88
C THR A 39 43.46 52.50 -71.39
N THR A 40 44.48 53.04 -70.72
CA THR A 40 44.65 52.87 -69.27
C THR A 40 43.36 53.16 -68.49
N HIS A 41 42.57 54.11 -68.98
CA HIS A 41 41.21 54.40 -68.51
C HIS A 41 40.23 53.23 -68.67
N GLN A 42 40.21 52.50 -69.78
CA GLN A 42 39.35 51.31 -69.96
C GLN A 42 39.75 50.18 -69.02
N LEU A 43 41.04 49.96 -68.80
CA LEU A 43 41.52 48.98 -67.81
C LEU A 43 41.14 49.38 -66.38
N LEU A 44 41.18 50.68 -66.06
CA LEU A 44 40.72 51.20 -64.76
C LEU A 44 39.21 51.01 -64.59
N VAL A 45 38.40 51.32 -65.60
CA VAL A 45 36.94 51.12 -65.55
C VAL A 45 36.59 49.63 -65.43
N GLU A 46 37.30 48.74 -66.14
CA GLU A 46 37.12 47.30 -66.02
C GLU A 46 37.50 46.82 -64.61
N ALA A 47 38.62 47.30 -64.06
CA ALA A 47 39.04 46.99 -62.69
C ALA A 47 38.04 47.49 -61.64
N GLU A 48 37.53 48.72 -61.78
CA GLU A 48 36.48 49.28 -60.92
C GLU A 48 35.18 48.47 -61.01
N SER A 49 34.77 48.07 -62.23
CA SER A 49 33.58 47.22 -62.40
C SER A 49 33.74 45.86 -61.72
N ARG A 50 34.94 45.28 -61.81
CA ARG A 50 35.26 44.00 -61.20
C ARG A 50 35.33 44.12 -59.68
N GLU A 51 35.91 45.19 -59.17
CA GLU A 51 35.91 45.51 -57.74
C GLU A 51 34.47 45.64 -57.23
N GLN A 52 33.61 46.39 -57.93
CA GLN A 52 32.20 46.54 -57.58
C GLN A 52 31.46 45.19 -57.55
N THR A 53 31.70 44.31 -58.54
CA THR A 53 31.10 42.97 -58.54
C THR A 53 31.58 42.13 -57.37
N LEU A 54 32.87 42.14 -57.05
CA LEU A 54 33.42 41.41 -55.91
C LEU A 54 32.87 41.94 -54.58
N ILE A 55 32.71 43.25 -54.42
CA ILE A 55 32.06 43.85 -53.24
C ILE A 55 30.62 43.36 -53.11
N SER A 56 29.87 43.29 -54.21
CA SER A 56 28.50 42.78 -54.20
C SER A 56 28.44 41.29 -53.84
N GLU A 57 29.38 40.48 -54.33
CA GLU A 57 29.47 39.05 -53.99
C GLU A 57 29.86 38.85 -52.53
N VAL A 58 30.81 39.62 -52.02
CA VAL A 58 31.23 39.59 -50.62
C VAL A 58 30.04 39.94 -49.71
N SER A 59 29.27 40.99 -50.01
CA SER A 59 28.09 41.34 -49.22
C SER A 59 26.98 40.27 -49.28
N SER A 60 26.80 39.63 -50.43
CA SER A 60 25.89 38.48 -50.59
C SER A 60 26.33 37.29 -49.74
N LEU A 61 27.62 36.94 -49.78
CA LEU A 61 28.18 35.86 -48.99
C LEU A 61 28.11 36.14 -47.48
N GLN A 62 28.36 37.37 -47.06
CA GLN A 62 28.18 37.78 -45.66
C GLN A 62 26.74 37.64 -45.20
N THR A 63 25.77 38.00 -46.05
CA THR A 63 24.34 37.83 -45.75
C THR A 63 23.97 36.34 -45.65
N ARG A 64 24.46 35.50 -46.55
CA ARG A 64 24.24 34.04 -46.47
C ARG A 64 24.88 33.41 -45.24
N LEU A 65 26.09 33.86 -44.86
CA LEU A 65 26.77 33.40 -43.66
C LEU A 65 25.99 33.77 -42.40
N SER A 66 25.48 35.00 -42.31
CA SER A 66 24.70 35.44 -41.15
C SER A 66 23.38 34.67 -41.02
N MET A 67 22.71 34.38 -42.14
CA MET A 67 21.53 33.51 -42.17
C MET A 67 21.87 32.09 -41.72
N ALA A 68 22.94 31.50 -42.25
CA ALA A 68 23.37 30.15 -41.87
C ALA A 68 23.76 30.04 -40.39
N GLN A 69 24.42 31.06 -39.84
CA GLN A 69 24.76 31.13 -38.40
C GLN A 69 23.51 31.22 -37.53
N ARG A 70 22.52 32.02 -37.94
CA ARG A 70 21.22 32.11 -37.26
C ARG A 70 20.49 30.77 -37.28
N ASP A 71 20.47 30.09 -38.43
CA ASP A 71 19.81 28.78 -38.58
C ASP A 71 20.51 27.71 -37.73
N GLN A 72 21.84 27.73 -37.67
CA GLN A 72 22.60 26.83 -36.80
C GLN A 72 22.25 27.05 -35.32
N TRP A 73 22.13 28.29 -34.89
CA TRP A 73 21.71 28.61 -33.52
C TRP A 73 20.29 28.11 -33.22
N HIS A 74 19.34 28.30 -34.16
CA HIS A 74 17.98 27.77 -34.03
C HIS A 74 17.96 26.24 -33.95
N LEU A 75 18.75 25.56 -34.77
CA LEU A 75 18.85 24.09 -34.74
C LEU A 75 19.42 23.59 -33.41
N GLN A 76 20.40 24.29 -32.83
CA GLN A 76 20.95 23.94 -31.52
C GLN A 76 19.92 24.10 -30.41
N ASN A 77 19.15 25.18 -30.43
CA ASN A 77 18.05 25.37 -29.47
C ASN A 77 16.99 24.30 -29.62
N LEU A 78 16.58 23.98 -30.86
CA LEU A 78 15.59 22.95 -31.12
C LEU A 78 16.04 21.57 -30.63
N ARG A 79 17.33 21.23 -30.80
CA ARG A 79 17.90 19.99 -30.24
C ARG A 79 17.84 19.96 -28.71
N THR A 80 18.11 21.10 -28.08
CA THR A 80 18.10 21.22 -26.62
C THR A 80 16.68 21.06 -26.07
N GLU A 81 15.70 21.72 -26.69
CA GLU A 81 14.29 21.57 -26.34
C GLU A 81 13.77 20.16 -26.61
N HIS A 82 14.13 19.54 -27.74
CA HIS A 82 13.77 18.16 -28.01
C HIS A 82 14.31 17.20 -26.94
N GLN A 83 15.58 17.38 -26.52
CA GLN A 83 16.15 16.55 -25.45
C GLN A 83 15.42 16.75 -24.12
N ARG A 84 15.03 17.99 -23.81
CA ARG A 84 14.24 18.31 -22.62
C ARG A 84 12.88 17.58 -22.64
N VAL A 85 12.14 17.69 -23.74
CA VAL A 85 10.82 17.04 -23.88
C VAL A 85 10.94 15.52 -23.78
N VAL A 86 11.98 14.93 -24.37
CA VAL A 86 12.25 13.49 -24.25
C VAL A 86 12.47 13.10 -22.78
N ASN A 87 13.28 13.87 -22.05
CA ASN A 87 13.53 13.61 -20.63
C ASN A 87 12.25 13.73 -19.78
N GLU A 88 11.43 14.76 -20.04
CA GLU A 88 10.12 14.95 -19.39
C GLU A 88 9.19 13.76 -19.69
N HIS A 89 9.15 13.28 -20.93
CA HIS A 89 8.35 12.12 -21.30
C HIS A 89 8.78 10.84 -20.56
N TYR A 90 10.08 10.60 -20.41
CA TYR A 90 10.59 9.49 -19.60
C TYR A 90 10.19 9.62 -18.13
N GLN A 91 10.23 10.82 -17.56
CA GLN A 91 9.78 11.07 -16.19
C GLN A 91 8.29 10.79 -16.04
N CYS A 92 7.44 11.28 -16.96
CA CYS A 92 6.01 11.00 -16.96
C CYS A 92 5.71 9.50 -17.01
N ARG A 93 6.44 8.75 -17.84
CA ARG A 93 6.30 7.28 -17.90
C ARG A 93 6.65 6.60 -16.58
N ASN A 94 7.72 7.05 -15.92
CA ASN A 94 8.11 6.51 -14.62
C ASN A 94 7.07 6.81 -13.54
N VAL A 95 6.55 8.04 -13.51
CA VAL A 95 5.48 8.43 -12.58
C VAL A 95 4.20 7.64 -12.85
N GLY A 96 3.84 7.42 -14.12
CA GLY A 96 2.72 6.56 -14.48
C GLY A 96 2.87 5.13 -13.96
N ALA A 97 4.06 4.54 -14.11
CA ALA A 97 4.35 3.21 -13.58
C ALA A 97 4.27 3.14 -12.04
N GLN A 98 4.71 4.21 -11.34
CA GLN A 98 4.56 4.32 -9.88
C GLN A 98 3.09 4.42 -9.47
N LEU A 99 2.30 5.22 -10.18
CA LEU A 99 0.87 5.35 -9.94
C LEU A 99 0.15 4.00 -10.13
N ASP A 100 0.44 3.28 -11.20
CA ASP A 100 -0.12 1.95 -11.45
C ASP A 100 0.25 0.92 -10.37
N ALA A 101 1.44 1.05 -9.76
CA ALA A 101 1.85 0.24 -8.63
C ALA A 101 1.06 0.61 -7.36
N GLN A 102 0.88 1.91 -7.09
CA GLN A 102 0.09 2.38 -5.95
C GLN A 102 -1.38 2.00 -6.06
N VAL A 103 -1.99 2.10 -7.24
CA VAL A 103 -3.38 1.67 -7.49
C VAL A 103 -3.56 0.18 -7.18
N ARG A 104 -2.59 -0.66 -7.55
CA ARG A 104 -2.61 -2.09 -7.21
C ARG A 104 -2.48 -2.35 -5.71
N GLU A 105 -1.67 -1.55 -5.02
CA GLU A 105 -1.53 -1.66 -3.57
C GLU A 105 -2.82 -1.25 -2.84
N VAL A 106 -3.44 -0.14 -3.26
CA VAL A 106 -4.72 0.33 -2.70
C VAL A 106 -5.78 -0.75 -2.84
N ARG A 107 -5.93 -1.35 -4.03
CA ARG A 107 -6.88 -2.46 -4.23
C ARG A 107 -6.62 -3.64 -3.30
N ARG A 108 -5.34 -4.02 -3.12
CA ARG A 108 -4.99 -5.10 -2.18
C ARG A 108 -5.40 -4.77 -0.74
N VAL A 109 -5.20 -3.52 -0.32
CA VAL A 109 -5.58 -3.06 1.02
C VAL A 109 -7.10 -3.01 1.17
N GLU A 110 -7.83 -2.57 0.14
CA GLU A 110 -9.30 -2.58 0.11
C GLU A 110 -9.85 -4.01 0.22
N ASP A 111 -9.27 -4.97 -0.50
CA ASP A 111 -9.64 -6.38 -0.41
C ASP A 111 -9.42 -6.93 1.01
N LEU A 112 -8.25 -6.64 1.61
CA LEU A 112 -7.94 -7.04 2.99
C LEU A 112 -8.88 -6.39 4.02
N LEU A 113 -9.24 -5.12 3.81
CA LEU A 113 -10.20 -4.43 4.65
C LEU A 113 -11.58 -5.10 4.59
N GLY A 114 -12.05 -5.45 3.38
CA GLY A 114 -13.30 -6.18 3.20
C GLY A 114 -13.31 -7.55 3.90
N GLU A 115 -12.19 -8.28 3.86
CA GLU A 115 -12.07 -9.55 4.60
C GLU A 115 -12.13 -9.34 6.12
N GLU A 116 -11.47 -8.32 6.65
CA GLU A 116 -11.49 -7.98 8.07
C GLU A 116 -12.88 -7.52 8.53
N GLU A 117 -13.58 -6.72 7.72
CA GLU A 117 -14.97 -6.32 7.99
C GLU A 117 -15.90 -7.54 8.03
N GLU A 118 -15.75 -8.49 7.11
CA GLU A 118 -16.54 -9.73 7.12
C GLU A 118 -16.23 -10.60 8.35
N ARG A 119 -14.94 -10.71 8.74
CA ARG A 119 -14.53 -11.39 9.97
C ARG A 119 -15.13 -10.71 11.19
N ASN A 120 -15.12 -9.39 11.24
CA ASN A 120 -15.66 -8.62 12.36
C ASN A 120 -17.18 -8.79 12.46
N ALA A 121 -17.92 -8.71 11.35
CA ALA A 121 -19.37 -8.97 11.34
C ALA A 121 -19.72 -10.39 11.84
N LYS A 122 -18.91 -11.41 11.50
CA LYS A 122 -19.07 -12.78 12.03
C LYS A 122 -18.83 -12.84 13.54
N LEU A 123 -17.88 -12.06 14.06
CA LEU A 123 -17.58 -11.99 15.49
C LEU A 123 -18.68 -11.25 16.26
N GLU A 124 -19.18 -10.14 15.72
CA GLU A 124 -20.32 -9.40 16.29
C GLU A 124 -21.54 -10.30 16.42
N HIS A 125 -21.89 -11.03 15.36
CA HIS A 125 -23.01 -11.98 15.42
C HIS A 125 -22.80 -13.12 16.44
N LYS A 126 -21.55 -13.60 16.61
CA LYS A 126 -21.23 -14.59 17.66
C LYS A 126 -21.35 -13.98 19.05
N ASN A 127 -20.91 -12.74 19.24
CA ASN A 127 -21.02 -12.03 20.50
C ASN A 127 -22.48 -11.83 20.88
N GLU A 128 -23.34 -11.39 19.96
CA GLU A 128 -24.78 -11.26 20.19
C GLU A 128 -25.41 -12.58 20.68
N LYS A 129 -25.07 -13.70 20.03
CA LYS A 129 -25.52 -15.05 20.46
C LYS A 129 -25.02 -15.42 21.85
N LEU A 130 -23.77 -15.11 22.16
CA LEU A 130 -23.19 -15.38 23.48
C LEU A 130 -23.84 -14.50 24.56
N GLU A 131 -24.08 -13.23 24.27
CA GLU A 131 -24.79 -12.31 25.16
C GLU A 131 -26.22 -12.78 25.43
N GLU A 132 -26.95 -13.22 24.40
CA GLU A 132 -28.28 -13.80 24.57
C GLU A 132 -28.25 -15.08 25.41
N LYS A 133 -27.28 -15.98 25.14
CA LYS A 133 -27.08 -17.19 25.96
C LYS A 133 -26.81 -16.84 27.42
N ILE A 134 -25.95 -15.86 27.68
CA ILE A 134 -25.67 -15.36 29.04
C ILE A 134 -26.95 -14.79 29.67
N ARG A 135 -27.73 -14.01 28.93
CA ARG A 135 -29.00 -13.45 29.39
C ARG A 135 -30.00 -14.54 29.79
N MET A 136 -30.11 -15.60 28.98
CA MET A 136 -30.96 -16.76 29.26
C MET A 136 -30.47 -17.57 30.46
N LEU A 137 -29.16 -17.79 30.60
CA LEU A 137 -28.58 -18.46 31.77
C LEU A 137 -28.80 -17.65 33.05
N LYS A 138 -28.61 -16.33 33.01
CA LYS A 138 -28.89 -15.44 34.15
C LYS A 138 -30.38 -15.51 34.54
N ARG A 139 -31.29 -15.50 33.56
CA ARG A 139 -32.74 -15.65 33.80
C ARG A 139 -33.10 -17.01 34.40
N GLY A 140 -32.55 -18.10 33.86
CA GLY A 140 -32.76 -19.45 34.37
C GLY A 140 -32.17 -19.67 35.77
N SER A 141 -31.00 -19.09 36.03
CA SER A 141 -30.32 -19.15 37.33
C SER A 141 -31.06 -18.36 38.41
N ALA A 142 -31.57 -17.16 38.08
CA ALA A 142 -32.37 -16.37 39.00
C ALA A 142 -33.67 -17.09 39.42
N GLY A 143 -34.40 -17.68 38.46
CA GLY A 143 -35.61 -18.45 38.77
C GLY A 143 -35.34 -19.77 39.52
N ALA A 144 -34.20 -20.42 39.25
CA ALA A 144 -33.81 -21.63 39.96
C ALA A 144 -33.38 -21.33 41.41
N ALA A 145 -32.60 -20.25 41.63
CA ALA A 145 -32.16 -19.84 42.97
C ALA A 145 -33.34 -19.49 43.88
N GLU A 146 -34.32 -18.72 43.38
CA GLU A 146 -35.56 -18.42 44.12
C GLU A 146 -36.38 -19.69 44.41
N GLY A 147 -36.43 -20.64 43.46
CA GLY A 147 -37.10 -21.92 43.65
C GLY A 147 -36.43 -22.81 44.71
N TYR A 148 -35.10 -22.85 44.75
CA TYR A 148 -34.36 -23.60 45.77
C TYR A 148 -34.48 -22.96 47.16
N GLN A 149 -34.47 -21.63 47.23
CA GLN A 149 -34.65 -20.91 48.48
C GLN A 149 -36.03 -21.17 49.10
N ARG A 150 -37.11 -21.07 48.31
CA ARG A 150 -38.47 -21.38 48.80
C ARG A 150 -38.61 -22.81 49.30
N ARG A 151 -38.05 -23.79 48.57
CA ARG A 151 -38.06 -25.19 49.01
C ARG A 151 -37.28 -25.41 50.29
N TYR A 152 -36.19 -24.68 50.49
CA TYR A 152 -35.40 -24.74 51.71
C TYR A 152 -36.17 -24.14 52.90
N GLU A 153 -36.84 -23.01 52.70
CA GLU A 153 -37.72 -22.37 53.71
C GLU A 153 -38.89 -23.29 54.09
N GLU A 154 -39.56 -23.90 53.11
CA GLU A 154 -40.62 -24.90 53.35
C GLU A 154 -40.10 -26.10 54.16
N LYS A 155 -38.92 -26.62 53.81
CA LYS A 155 -38.30 -27.74 54.52
C LYS A 155 -37.88 -27.36 55.94
N LEU A 156 -37.42 -26.14 56.18
CA LEU A 156 -37.13 -25.65 57.52
C LEU A 156 -38.39 -25.66 58.40
N LEU A 157 -39.50 -25.14 57.90
CA LEU A 157 -40.78 -25.15 58.62
C LEU A 157 -41.25 -26.59 58.92
N GLU A 158 -41.13 -27.49 57.96
CA GLU A 158 -41.46 -28.91 58.16
C GLU A 158 -40.59 -29.54 59.27
N VAL A 159 -39.29 -29.25 59.27
CA VAL A 159 -38.36 -29.71 60.31
C VAL A 159 -38.73 -29.15 61.68
N GLU A 160 -39.12 -27.88 61.78
CA GLU A 160 -39.57 -27.26 63.04
C GLU A 160 -40.83 -27.92 63.60
N VAL A 161 -41.82 -28.18 62.74
CA VAL A 161 -43.04 -28.90 63.13
C VAL A 161 -42.71 -30.32 63.60
N LEU A 162 -41.83 -31.03 62.90
CA LEU A 162 -41.40 -32.37 63.29
C LEU A 162 -40.65 -32.35 64.63
N ARG A 163 -39.81 -31.34 64.89
CA ARG A 163 -39.13 -31.18 66.19
C ARG A 163 -40.14 -30.98 67.32
N GLN A 164 -41.16 -30.14 67.12
CA GLN A 164 -42.22 -29.94 68.11
C GLN A 164 -42.96 -31.25 68.40
N ARG A 165 -43.35 -32.00 67.36
CA ARG A 165 -44.03 -33.30 67.51
C ARG A 165 -43.17 -34.33 68.25
N VAL A 166 -41.86 -34.33 68.04
CA VAL A 166 -40.94 -35.21 68.79
C VAL A 166 -40.93 -34.83 70.26
N LEU A 167 -40.84 -33.54 70.59
CA LEU A 167 -40.88 -33.08 71.98
C LEU A 167 -42.21 -33.43 72.66
N GLU A 168 -43.33 -33.23 71.98
CA GLU A 168 -44.66 -33.62 72.48
C GLU A 168 -44.74 -35.13 72.73
N ARG A 169 -44.26 -35.94 71.78
CA ARG A 169 -44.22 -37.39 71.92
C ARG A 169 -43.33 -37.82 73.10
N ASP A 170 -42.15 -37.22 73.24
CA ASP A 170 -41.22 -37.55 74.32
C ASP A 170 -41.81 -37.19 75.69
N GLU A 171 -42.55 -36.09 75.79
CA GLU A 171 -43.28 -35.74 77.02
C GLU A 171 -44.41 -36.73 77.32
N LEU A 172 -45.17 -37.17 76.30
CA LEU A 172 -46.19 -38.22 76.46
C LEU A 172 -45.58 -39.54 76.93
N VAL A 173 -44.43 -39.92 76.38
CA VAL A 173 -43.68 -41.12 76.81
C VAL A 173 -43.24 -40.96 78.26
N ARG A 174 -42.65 -39.81 78.63
CA ARG A 174 -42.25 -39.52 80.01
C ARG A 174 -43.41 -39.63 80.99
N LEU A 175 -44.58 -39.09 80.65
CA LEU A 175 -45.81 -39.19 81.46
C LEU A 175 -46.33 -40.64 81.56
N ALA A 176 -46.20 -41.43 80.50
CA ALA A 176 -46.56 -42.84 80.53
C ALA A 176 -45.60 -43.64 81.43
N GLU A 177 -44.30 -43.37 81.35
CA GLU A 177 -43.26 -43.99 82.19
C GLU A 177 -43.46 -43.67 83.67
N THR A 178 -43.74 -42.41 84.03
CA THR A 178 -44.03 -42.04 85.43
C THR A 178 -45.28 -42.76 85.94
N ARG A 179 -46.35 -42.82 85.14
CA ARG A 179 -47.57 -43.53 85.50
C ARG A 179 -47.36 -45.03 85.67
N ILE A 180 -46.53 -45.65 84.82
CA ILE A 180 -46.14 -47.07 84.96
C ILE A 180 -45.31 -47.26 86.23
N ALA A 181 -44.34 -46.39 86.49
CA ALA A 181 -43.51 -46.45 87.69
C ALA A 181 -44.35 -46.32 88.97
N GLU A 182 -45.32 -45.41 89.01
CA GLU A 182 -46.27 -45.26 90.11
C GLU A 182 -47.12 -46.53 90.29
N LYS A 183 -47.74 -47.05 89.22
CA LYS A 183 -48.51 -48.30 89.26
C LYS A 183 -47.66 -49.47 89.77
N ASN A 184 -46.41 -49.59 89.31
CA ASN A 184 -45.49 -50.62 89.76
C ASN A 184 -45.16 -50.49 91.25
N ARG A 185 -44.94 -49.26 91.75
CA ARG A 185 -44.77 -49.02 93.20
C ARG A 185 -46.01 -49.43 94.00
N THR A 186 -47.21 -49.11 93.51
CA THR A 186 -48.46 -49.52 94.15
C THR A 186 -48.62 -51.04 94.15
N ILE A 187 -48.32 -51.71 93.04
CA ILE A 187 -48.35 -53.18 92.95
C ILE A 187 -47.38 -53.77 93.98
N VAL A 188 -46.13 -53.30 94.05
CA VAL A 188 -45.15 -53.77 95.04
C VAL A 188 -45.65 -53.55 96.47
N TYR A 189 -46.19 -52.35 96.77
CA TYR A 189 -46.76 -52.05 98.09
C TYR A 189 -47.90 -53.02 98.44
N LEU A 190 -48.85 -53.24 97.52
CA LEU A 190 -49.98 -54.16 97.71
C LEU A 190 -49.53 -55.63 97.82
N LYS A 191 -48.58 -56.08 97.00
CA LYS A 191 -47.97 -57.42 97.11
C LYS A 191 -47.34 -57.60 98.49
N ASN A 192 -46.59 -56.62 98.98
CA ASN A 192 -45.98 -56.66 100.31
C ASN A 192 -47.04 -56.66 101.43
N TYR A 193 -48.07 -55.84 101.33
CA TYR A 193 -49.18 -55.79 102.27
C TYR A 193 -49.92 -57.15 102.36
N LEU A 194 -50.23 -57.77 101.23
CA LEU A 194 -50.90 -59.08 101.20
C LEU A 194 -50.00 -60.18 101.80
N ARG A 195 -48.69 -60.15 101.53
CA ARG A 195 -47.72 -61.09 102.13
C ARG A 195 -47.67 -60.96 103.66
N THR A 196 -47.65 -59.74 104.20
CA THR A 196 -47.63 -59.54 105.67
C THR A 196 -48.93 -59.98 106.35
N HIS A 197 -50.03 -60.08 105.60
CA HIS A 197 -51.34 -60.53 106.09
C HIS A 197 -51.61 -62.02 105.80
N GLY A 198 -50.58 -62.80 105.43
CA GLY A 198 -50.65 -64.26 105.35
C GLY A 198 -51.15 -64.84 104.01
N PHE A 199 -51.31 -64.00 102.98
CA PHE A 199 -51.69 -64.47 101.64
C PHE A 199 -50.46 -64.87 100.81
N ARG A 200 -50.56 -65.96 100.04
CA ARG A 200 -49.49 -66.39 99.10
C ARG A 200 -49.55 -65.53 97.84
N VAL A 201 -48.45 -64.85 97.52
CA VAL A 201 -48.34 -63.96 96.35
C VAL A 201 -47.09 -64.34 95.53
N GLU A 202 -47.29 -64.75 94.28
CA GLU A 202 -46.21 -65.08 93.34
C GLU A 202 -45.50 -63.81 92.82
N ASP A 203 -44.22 -63.96 92.47
CA ASP A 203 -43.36 -62.87 92.00
C ASP A 203 -43.77 -62.37 90.59
#